data_AF-A0A936WMR9-F1
#
_entry.id   AF-A0A936WMR9-F1
#
_cell.length_a   1.000
_cell.length_b   1.000
_cell.length_c   1.000
_cell.angle_alpha   90.00
_cell.angle_beta   90.00
_cell.angle_gamma   90.00
#
_symmetry.space_group_name_H-M   'P 1'
#
loop_
_entity.id
_entity.type
_entity.pdbx_description
1 polymer ?
#
loop_
_entity_poly.entity_id
_entity_poly.type
_entity_poly.pdbx_seq_one_letter_code
_entity_poly.pdbx_strand_id
1 'polypeptide(L)'
;MDIDENPNGPLNAQLDLFAQPQQNKITRIIKRDGRLVAFNKLKITNAIYRAAASLGGRDRDRAESLADQVVQRIHATYPAGATPSVEDIQDSVEKVLVDNGHAKTAKAFILYRFQRARTREQKPEVAGVQDHVPYKVLWRVLSWNVDHGCHTVDSLNRQARDGGWKKLIREAERAYHDEIQHVAGLIVKRLPDLRLVIVAGPSSSGKTTTTTKISERLKARGHSFLLMNLDNYFKELSHQPKDEYGDYDFEMPAALDLDLINEHLGLLLDGKPIRMPLYNFKTGGREKETREFRLKDKEILLIDSLHGLYEGMTRNIAPESAFRFYIEALCQIKDDDGEFVRWADLRMMRRMVRDSWHRSYDPAMTVGHWHYVRKSELRYIVPYIQSVDYIFNGSLPYELPYHRARLGVDAGHCPAVQRRSQKGRRFSPRPTGGTAPRLPGPRGPRRRRAERFVASGVHWRGGLSILMGEMQKPRQKCRITPWPP
;
A
#
# COMPACT_ATOMS: atom_id res chain seq x y z
N MET A 1 20.01 73.99 63.93
CA MET A 1 19.57 72.64 64.32
C MET A 1 18.41 72.27 63.42
N ASP A 2 18.56 72.42 62.10
CA ASP A 2 19.35 71.57 61.15
C ASP A 2 18.41 70.43 60.66
N ILE A 3 17.87 70.47 59.42
CA ILE A 3 18.52 70.17 58.10
C ILE A 3 18.91 68.67 58.07
N ASP A 4 18.42 67.75 57.21
CA ASP A 4 18.37 67.76 55.73
C ASP A 4 17.40 66.68 55.14
N GLU A 5 16.68 67.09 54.09
CA GLU A 5 16.47 66.47 52.75
C GLU A 5 16.39 64.93 52.53
N ASN A 6 15.50 64.38 51.68
CA ASN A 6 15.44 64.53 50.21
C ASN A 6 14.14 63.85 49.65
N PRO A 7 13.68 64.07 48.39
CA PRO A 7 12.34 64.58 48.10
C PRO A 7 11.56 63.67 47.12
N ASN A 8 10.34 64.09 46.76
CA ASN A 8 9.49 63.54 45.68
C ASN A 8 8.83 62.17 45.92
N GLY A 9 7.66 62.20 46.58
CA GLY A 9 6.53 61.45 46.02
C GLY A 9 5.82 62.29 44.94
N PRO A 10 4.72 61.83 44.35
CA PRO A 10 4.34 60.46 43.95
C PRO A 10 4.16 60.40 42.42
N LEU A 11 4.40 59.29 41.72
CA LEU A 11 3.69 59.03 40.45
C LEU A 11 3.93 57.60 39.96
N ASN A 12 2.83 57.00 39.50
CA ASN A 12 2.73 55.87 38.58
C ASN A 12 2.76 54.43 39.13
N ALA A 13 1.54 53.89 39.12
CA ALA A 13 1.20 52.58 38.57
C ALA A 13 1.42 51.37 39.49
N GLN A 14 0.51 51.21 40.45
CA GLN A 14 -0.06 49.88 40.72
C GLN A 14 -0.83 49.42 39.47
N LEU A 15 -0.09 48.93 38.49
CA LEU A 15 -0.62 48.26 37.31
C LEU A 15 0.38 47.21 36.82
N ASP A 16 0.82 46.33 37.71
CA ASP A 16 1.47 45.07 37.34
C ASP A 16 0.72 43.91 37.98
N LEU A 17 -0.51 43.74 37.51
CA LEU A 17 -1.29 42.51 37.63
C LEU A 17 -1.29 41.77 36.28
N PHE A 18 -0.11 41.60 35.68
CA PHE A 18 0.04 40.80 34.46
C PHE A 18 1.26 39.87 34.56
N ALA A 19 0.94 38.58 34.64
CA ALA A 19 1.72 37.40 34.28
C ALA A 19 3.24 37.58 34.13
N GLN A 20 4.01 37.00 35.07
CA GLN A 20 5.42 36.71 34.81
C GLN A 20 5.54 35.83 33.55
N PRO A 21 6.42 36.16 32.59
CA PRO A 21 6.62 35.32 31.41
C PRO A 21 7.24 33.99 31.86
N GLN A 22 6.53 32.89 31.66
CA GLN A 22 7.08 31.55 31.88
C GLN A 22 8.39 31.42 31.09
N GLN A 23 9.48 31.23 31.82
CA GLN A 23 10.82 31.07 31.25
C GLN A 23 10.83 29.83 30.34
N ASN A 24 11.06 30.03 29.04
CA ASN A 24 11.04 28.95 28.06
C ASN A 24 12.13 27.92 28.38
N LYS A 25 11.73 26.66 28.64
CA LYS A 25 12.65 25.54 28.93
C LYS A 25 13.49 25.13 27.71
N ILE A 26 13.10 25.57 26.52
CA ILE A 26 13.71 25.22 25.24
C ILE A 26 14.23 26.48 24.56
N THR A 27 15.55 26.50 24.35
CA THR A 27 16.26 27.63 23.76
C THR A 27 16.63 27.38 22.30
N ARG A 28 16.75 26.12 21.87
CA ARG A 28 17.24 25.72 20.55
C ARG A 28 16.46 24.53 19.97
N ILE A 29 16.43 24.44 18.64
CA ILE A 29 15.77 23.37 17.89
C ILE A 29 16.66 22.88 16.74
N ILE A 30 16.50 21.61 16.35
CA ILE A 30 17.25 20.99 15.25
C ILE A 30 16.42 21.09 13.96
N LYS A 31 16.92 21.78 12.94
CA LYS A 31 16.31 21.80 11.60
C LYS A 31 16.54 20.48 10.87
N ARG A 32 15.74 20.22 9.82
CA ARG A 32 15.81 19.00 8.97
C ARG A 32 17.19 18.75 8.36
N ASP A 33 18.00 19.79 8.17
CA ASP A 33 19.36 19.72 7.66
C ASP A 33 20.43 19.61 8.76
N GLY A 34 20.01 19.27 9.99
CA GLY A 34 20.88 19.13 11.16
C GLY A 34 21.27 20.45 11.84
N ARG A 35 20.93 21.62 11.26
CA ARG A 35 21.33 22.92 11.84
C ARG A 35 20.57 23.23 13.12
N LEU A 36 21.31 23.58 14.17
CA LEU A 36 20.75 24.14 15.41
C LEU A 36 20.37 25.61 15.22
N VAL A 37 19.14 25.96 15.56
CA VAL A 37 18.65 27.35 15.52
C VAL A 37 17.91 27.71 16.80
N ALA A 38 17.84 29.00 17.13
CA ALA A 38 17.08 29.48 18.28
C ALA A 38 15.58 29.15 18.16
N PHE A 39 14.99 28.69 19.26
CA PHE A 39 13.54 28.51 19.36
C PHE A 39 12.84 29.87 19.25
N ASN A 40 11.75 29.94 18.48
CA ASN A 40 11.00 31.17 18.29
C ASN A 40 9.50 30.88 18.15
N LYS A 41 8.72 31.17 19.21
CA LYS A 41 7.26 31.00 19.26
C LYS A 41 6.55 31.72 18.11
N LEU A 42 6.99 32.93 17.73
CA LEU A 42 6.34 33.70 16.66
C LEU A 42 6.31 32.96 15.32
N LYS A 43 7.28 32.06 15.07
CA LYS A 43 7.26 31.22 13.86
C LYS A 43 6.12 30.20 13.88
N ILE A 44 5.76 29.69 15.05
CA ILE A 44 4.63 28.78 15.25
C ILE A 44 3.31 29.55 15.07
N THR A 45 3.17 30.69 15.75
CA THR A 45 1.99 31.58 15.64
C THR A 45 1.72 31.95 14.17
N ASN A 46 2.75 32.40 13.44
CA ASN A 46 2.62 32.77 12.04
C ASN A 46 2.24 31.60 11.14
N ALA A 47 2.72 30.39 11.44
CA ALA A 47 2.40 29.20 10.65
C ALA A 47 0.94 28.76 10.86
N ILE A 48 0.46 28.76 12.11
CA ILE A 48 -0.95 28.50 12.44
C ILE A 48 -1.85 29.56 11.80
N TYR A 49 -1.50 30.84 11.93
CA TYR A 49 -2.26 31.95 11.36
C TYR A 49 -2.36 31.85 9.83
N ARG A 50 -1.26 31.55 9.13
CA ARG A 50 -1.27 31.36 7.67
C ARG A 50 -2.14 30.18 7.24
N ALA A 51 -2.12 29.08 8.00
CA ALA A 51 -2.98 27.94 7.74
C ALA A 51 -4.46 28.32 7.91
N ALA A 52 -4.81 29.05 8.98
CA ALA A 52 -6.17 29.54 9.21
C ALA A 52 -6.62 30.54 8.13
N ALA A 53 -5.75 31.46 7.73
CA ALA A 53 -5.99 32.44 6.69
C ALA A 53 -6.29 31.82 5.32
N SER A 54 -5.62 30.71 4.99
CA SER A 54 -5.91 29.96 3.75
C SER A 54 -7.32 29.37 3.70
N LEU A 55 -8.01 29.28 4.85
CA LEU A 55 -9.38 28.80 5.00
C LEU A 55 -10.38 29.94 5.29
N GLY A 56 -9.94 31.19 5.17
CA GLY A 56 -10.77 32.38 5.44
C GLY A 56 -10.78 32.87 6.90
N GLY A 57 -9.98 32.27 7.80
CA GLY A 57 -9.84 32.73 9.17
C GLY A 57 -8.96 33.99 9.30
N ARG A 58 -9.34 34.96 10.13
CA ARG A 58 -8.59 36.22 10.31
C ARG A 58 -8.18 36.51 11.76
N ASP A 59 -8.45 35.57 12.66
CA ASP A 59 -8.22 35.73 14.09
C ASP A 59 -6.77 35.38 14.44
N ARG A 60 -5.94 36.41 14.68
CA ARG A 60 -4.54 36.27 15.03
C ARG A 60 -4.34 35.95 16.51
N ASP A 61 -5.21 36.45 17.37
CA ASP A 61 -5.14 36.24 18.82
C ASP A 61 -5.41 34.77 19.15
N ARG A 62 -6.36 34.15 18.43
CA ARG A 62 -6.60 32.71 18.51
C ARG A 62 -5.41 31.88 18.04
N ALA A 63 -4.71 32.30 16.98
CA ALA A 63 -3.49 31.62 16.52
C ALA A 63 -2.35 31.73 17.54
N GLU A 64 -2.27 32.85 18.26
CA GLU A 64 -1.31 33.04 19.34
C GLU A 64 -1.62 32.16 20.56
N SER A 65 -2.87 32.11 21.00
CA SER A 65 -3.30 31.22 22.08
C SER A 65 -3.02 29.74 21.77
N LEU A 66 -3.26 29.30 20.53
CA LEU A 66 -2.93 27.94 20.09
C LEU A 66 -1.41 27.70 20.08
N ALA A 67 -0.61 28.70 19.72
CA ALA A 67 0.85 28.60 19.78
C ALA A 67 1.37 28.47 21.23
N ASP A 68 0.73 29.13 22.21
CA ASP A 68 1.05 28.95 23.63
C ASP A 68 0.79 27.52 24.10
N GLN A 69 -0.33 26.92 23.70
CA GLN A 69 -0.62 25.52 24.02
C GLN A 69 0.40 24.56 23.40
N VAL A 70 0.90 24.86 22.19
CA VAL A 70 1.99 24.09 21.57
C VAL A 70 3.27 24.19 22.40
N VAL A 71 3.66 25.39 22.84
CA VAL A 71 4.84 25.59 23.69
C VAL A 71 4.70 24.82 25.00
N GLN A 72 3.53 24.90 25.66
CA GLN A 72 3.25 24.16 26.89
C GLN A 72 3.38 22.65 26.69
N ARG A 73 2.84 22.12 25.58
CA ARG A 73 2.93 20.69 25.25
C ARG A 73 4.38 20.25 25.05
N ILE A 74 5.17 21.06 24.35
CA ILE A 74 6.59 20.75 24.13
C ILE A 74 7.35 20.79 25.47
N HIS A 75 7.08 21.77 26.33
CA HIS A 75 7.67 21.83 27.69
C HIS A 75 7.27 20.67 28.60
N ALA A 76 6.10 20.06 28.39
CA ALA A 76 5.68 18.86 29.11
C ALA A 76 6.34 17.58 28.56
N THR A 77 6.71 17.57 27.28
CA THR A 77 7.27 16.41 26.59
C THR A 77 8.79 16.31 26.75
N TYR A 78 9.48 17.45 26.82
CA TYR A 78 10.95 17.50 26.83
C TYR A 78 11.51 18.10 28.14
N PRO A 79 12.62 17.56 28.67
CA PRO A 79 13.30 18.12 29.83
C PRO A 79 13.95 19.46 29.52
N ALA A 80 14.26 20.25 30.55
CA ALA A 80 14.95 21.53 30.40
C ALA A 80 16.33 21.33 29.73
N GLY A 81 16.60 22.12 28.68
CA GLY A 81 17.85 22.02 27.90
C GLY A 81 17.82 21.02 26.74
N ALA A 82 16.72 20.28 26.54
CA ALA A 82 16.55 19.44 25.35
C ALA A 82 16.42 20.27 24.07
N THR A 83 16.87 19.70 22.95
CA THR A 83 16.81 20.31 21.62
C THR A 83 15.88 19.51 20.70
N PRO A 84 14.56 19.75 20.74
CA PRO A 84 13.62 19.07 19.86
C PRO A 84 13.87 19.42 18.40
N SER A 85 13.49 18.51 17.50
CA SER A 85 13.55 18.76 16.07
C SER A 85 12.40 19.67 15.61
N VAL A 86 12.56 20.25 14.42
CA VAL A 86 11.50 21.01 13.76
C VAL A 86 10.27 20.14 13.46
N GLU A 87 10.42 18.81 13.33
CA GLU A 87 9.29 17.90 13.14
C GLU A 87 8.51 17.70 14.43
N ASP A 88 9.18 17.55 15.57
CA ASP A 88 8.54 17.42 16.87
C ASP A 88 7.64 18.62 17.21
N ILE A 89 8.07 19.82 16.79
CA ILE A 89 7.28 21.05 16.92
C ILE A 89 6.07 21.01 16.00
N GLN A 90 6.22 20.54 14.76
CA GLN A 90 5.12 20.44 13.80
C GLN A 90 4.07 19.43 14.23
N ASP A 91 4.50 18.27 14.73
CA ASP A 91 3.60 17.24 15.26
C ASP A 91 2.84 17.75 16.49
N SER A 92 3.50 18.55 17.33
CA SER A 92 2.85 19.24 18.45
C SER A 92 1.80 20.25 17.98
N VAL A 93 2.07 21.02 16.92
CA VAL A 93 1.10 21.95 16.31
C VAL A 93 -0.12 21.20 15.78
N GLU A 94 0.09 20.11 15.05
CA GLU A 94 -0.99 19.30 14.49
C GLU A 94 -1.90 18.75 15.58
N LYS A 95 -1.29 18.18 16.62
CA LYS A 95 -2.03 17.60 17.72
C LYS A 95 -2.82 18.66 18.49
N VAL A 96 -2.24 19.84 18.75
CA VAL A 96 -2.98 20.95 19.40
C VAL A 96 -4.14 21.46 18.54
N LEU A 97 -3.95 21.57 17.22
CA LEU A 97 -5.04 21.99 16.33
C LEU A 97 -6.18 20.97 16.28
N VAL A 98 -5.88 19.68 16.31
CA VAL A 98 -6.90 18.61 16.36
C VAL A 98 -7.60 18.57 17.71
N ASP A 99 -6.85 18.60 18.81
CA ASP A 99 -7.38 18.55 20.18
C ASP A 99 -8.32 19.74 20.47
N ASN A 100 -8.09 20.90 19.84
CA ASN A 100 -8.93 22.10 19.95
C ASN A 100 -10.05 22.19 18.88
N GLY A 101 -10.34 21.10 18.16
CA GLY A 101 -11.43 21.06 17.16
C GLY A 101 -11.16 21.82 15.86
N HIS A 102 -9.93 22.29 15.63
CA HIS A 102 -9.51 23.01 14.43
C HIS A 102 -8.97 22.07 13.34
N ALA A 103 -9.65 20.93 13.12
CA ALA A 103 -9.22 19.88 12.18
C ALA A 103 -9.05 20.38 10.73
N LYS A 104 -9.89 21.32 10.28
CA LYS A 104 -9.74 21.95 8.94
C LYS A 104 -8.44 22.75 8.84
N THR A 105 -8.12 23.53 9.87
CA THR A 105 -6.87 24.31 9.96
C THR A 105 -5.64 23.39 10.07
N ALA A 106 -5.74 22.30 10.82
CA ALA A 106 -4.71 21.26 10.88
C ALA A 106 -4.43 20.68 9.48
N LYS A 107 -5.49 20.36 8.71
CA LYS A 107 -5.36 19.91 7.32
C LYS A 107 -4.66 20.92 6.43
N ALA A 108 -5.00 22.21 6.51
CA ALA A 108 -4.34 23.26 5.74
C ALA A 108 -2.87 23.43 6.13
N PHE A 109 -2.56 23.34 7.43
CA PHE A 109 -1.20 23.38 7.96
C PHE A 109 -0.34 22.22 7.43
N ILE A 110 -0.89 20.99 7.46
CA ILE A 110 -0.25 19.77 6.94
C ILE A 110 0.01 19.86 5.43
N LEU A 111 -0.97 20.34 4.67
CA LEU A 111 -0.82 20.49 3.22
C LEU A 111 0.22 21.55 2.85
N TYR A 112 0.27 22.66 3.60
CA TYR A 112 1.27 23.71 3.41
C TYR A 112 2.69 23.22 3.74
N ARG A 113 2.91 22.43 4.80
CA ARG A 113 4.23 21.84 5.08
C ARG A 113 4.67 20.88 3.98
N PHE A 114 3.76 20.07 3.45
CA PHE A 114 4.04 19.12 2.36
C PHE A 114 4.45 19.85 1.09
N GLN A 115 3.73 20.91 0.72
CA GLN A 115 4.09 21.74 -0.44
C GLN A 115 5.46 22.42 -0.26
N ARG A 116 5.79 22.91 0.94
CA ARG A 116 7.12 23.52 1.19
C ARG A 116 8.26 22.50 1.28
N ALA A 117 7.99 21.26 1.67
CA ALA A 117 8.97 20.17 1.59
C ALA A 117 9.33 19.92 0.11
N ARG A 118 8.30 19.76 -0.74
CA ARG A 118 8.45 19.58 -2.20
C ARG A 118 9.19 20.72 -2.90
N THR A 119 8.94 21.98 -2.52
CA THR A 119 9.67 23.13 -3.11
C THR A 119 11.14 23.17 -2.67
N ARG A 120 11.50 22.56 -1.53
CA ARG A 120 12.90 22.46 -1.06
C ARG A 120 13.63 21.24 -1.63
N GLU A 121 12.89 20.22 -2.04
CA GLU A 121 13.36 18.98 -2.70
C GLU A 121 13.80 19.19 -4.16
N GLN A 122 13.68 20.40 -4.73
CA GLN A 122 14.24 20.75 -6.05
C GLN A 122 15.75 21.09 -6.01
N LYS A 123 16.51 20.57 -5.04
CA LYS A 123 17.98 20.57 -5.00
C LYS A 123 18.49 19.12 -4.95
N PRO A 124 19.66 18.82 -5.55
CA PRO A 124 20.03 17.47 -5.97
C PRO A 124 20.37 16.53 -4.79
N GLU A 125 20.18 15.25 -5.09
CA GLU A 125 20.16 14.03 -4.28
C GLU A 125 21.07 13.90 -3.05
N VAL A 126 20.51 13.27 -2.02
CA VAL A 126 21.22 12.28 -1.18
C VAL A 126 20.34 11.04 -1.08
N ALA A 127 20.93 9.88 -1.40
CA ALA A 127 20.31 8.56 -1.38
C ALA A 127 19.84 8.16 0.04
N GLY A 128 18.63 7.58 0.13
CA GLY A 128 18.16 6.89 1.33
C GLY A 128 16.69 7.16 1.66
N VAL A 129 15.81 6.25 1.22
CA VAL A 129 14.37 6.14 1.56
C VAL A 129 13.50 7.32 1.08
N GLN A 130 13.11 7.27 -0.20
CA GLN A 130 11.97 8.05 -0.66
C GLN A 130 10.67 7.47 -0.05
N ASP A 131 9.85 8.32 0.55
CA ASP A 131 8.54 7.93 1.10
C ASP A 131 7.52 7.76 -0.04
N HIS A 132 7.37 6.51 -0.51
CA HIS A 132 6.43 6.15 -1.59
C HIS A 132 4.98 5.96 -1.11
N VAL A 133 4.64 6.40 0.11
CA VAL A 133 3.30 6.21 0.69
C VAL A 133 2.26 7.15 0.05
N PRO A 134 1.14 6.62 -0.47
CA PRO A 134 0.12 7.42 -1.15
C PRO A 134 -0.88 8.07 -0.17
N TYR A 135 -0.40 8.98 0.69
CA TYR A 135 -1.18 9.56 1.80
C TYR A 135 -2.56 10.10 1.41
N LYS A 136 -2.70 10.75 0.24
CA LYS A 136 -3.99 11.28 -0.22
C LYS A 136 -5.04 10.17 -0.36
N VAL A 137 -4.64 9.02 -0.91
CA VAL A 137 -5.55 7.88 -1.11
C VAL A 137 -5.82 7.20 0.23
N LEU A 138 -4.80 7.05 1.09
CA LEU A 138 -4.98 6.50 2.43
C LEU A 138 -6.00 7.29 3.26
N TRP A 139 -5.87 8.62 3.27
CA TRP A 139 -6.82 9.49 3.95
C TRP A 139 -8.24 9.37 3.39
N ARG A 140 -8.40 9.24 2.08
CA ARG A 140 -9.70 9.01 1.45
C ARG A 140 -10.32 7.70 1.92
N VAL A 141 -9.54 6.61 1.93
CA VAL A 141 -10.01 5.28 2.37
C VAL A 141 -10.32 5.29 3.86
N LEU A 142 -9.46 5.89 4.69
CA LEU A 142 -9.67 6.02 6.13
C LEU A 142 -10.92 6.85 6.46
N SER A 143 -11.11 8.00 5.80
CA SER A 143 -12.30 8.85 5.99
C SER A 143 -13.56 8.06 5.68
N TRP A 144 -13.59 7.37 4.53
CA TRP A 144 -14.71 6.51 4.18
C TRP A 144 -14.95 5.44 5.25
N ASN A 145 -13.89 4.78 5.75
CA ASN A 145 -14.01 3.78 6.81
C ASN A 145 -14.54 4.37 8.14
N VAL A 146 -14.19 5.61 8.47
CA VAL A 146 -14.70 6.30 9.67
C VAL A 146 -16.18 6.61 9.50
N ASP A 147 -16.58 7.19 8.36
CA ASP A 147 -17.96 7.55 8.04
C ASP A 147 -18.89 6.33 8.03
N HIS A 148 -18.35 5.15 7.72
CA HIS A 148 -19.09 3.88 7.67
C HIS A 148 -18.87 3.01 8.91
N GLY A 149 -18.18 3.53 9.94
CA GLY A 149 -17.97 2.86 11.22
C GLY A 149 -17.19 1.53 11.12
N CYS A 150 -16.25 1.42 10.18
CA CYS A 150 -15.46 0.21 9.90
C CYS A 150 -13.95 0.45 9.89
N HIS A 151 -13.46 1.50 10.56
CA HIS A 151 -12.05 1.90 10.62
C HIS A 151 -11.24 1.18 11.70
N THR A 152 -11.87 0.39 12.57
CA THR A 152 -11.20 -0.49 13.55
C THR A 152 -11.78 -1.90 13.53
N VAL A 153 -11.00 -2.88 13.98
CA VAL A 153 -11.45 -4.27 14.16
C VAL A 153 -12.65 -4.34 15.11
N ASP A 154 -12.60 -3.61 16.22
CA ASP A 154 -13.71 -3.49 17.15
C ASP A 154 -14.99 -2.94 16.48
N SER A 155 -14.85 -1.92 15.62
CA SER A 155 -15.99 -1.36 14.89
C SER A 155 -16.62 -2.36 13.89
N LEU A 156 -15.78 -3.15 13.20
CA LEU A 156 -16.23 -4.26 12.35
C LEU A 156 -16.94 -5.35 13.17
N ASN A 157 -16.44 -5.66 14.37
CA ASN A 157 -17.04 -6.64 15.29
C ASN A 157 -18.35 -6.17 15.93
N ARG A 158 -18.56 -4.85 16.07
CA ARG A 158 -19.87 -4.31 16.45
C ARG A 158 -20.87 -4.45 15.31
N GLN A 159 -20.52 -3.96 14.12
CA GLN A 159 -21.37 -4.12 12.94
C GLN A 159 -21.72 -5.58 12.66
N ALA A 160 -20.81 -6.48 13.01
CA ALA A 160 -21.04 -7.90 13.01
C ALA A 160 -22.20 -8.35 13.89
N ARG A 161 -22.09 -8.09 15.19
CA ARG A 161 -23.09 -8.48 16.17
C ARG A 161 -24.45 -7.84 15.89
N ASP A 162 -24.45 -6.62 15.39
CA ASP A 162 -25.65 -5.82 15.17
C ASP A 162 -26.32 -6.12 13.80
N GLY A 163 -25.79 -7.06 13.01
CA GLY A 163 -26.33 -7.40 11.68
C GLY A 163 -26.08 -6.35 10.59
N GLY A 164 -25.21 -5.37 10.85
CA GLY A 164 -24.86 -4.25 9.97
C GLY A 164 -24.05 -4.65 8.73
N TRP A 165 -23.49 -5.86 8.68
CA TRP A 165 -22.65 -6.31 7.59
C TRP A 165 -23.27 -6.24 6.18
N LYS A 166 -24.57 -6.54 6.03
CA LYS A 166 -25.24 -6.48 4.72
C LYS A 166 -25.22 -5.06 4.14
N LYS A 167 -25.34 -4.06 5.03
CA LYS A 167 -25.22 -2.65 4.67
C LYS A 167 -23.77 -2.33 4.30
N LEU A 168 -22.81 -2.72 5.15
CA LEU A 168 -21.38 -2.49 4.91
C LEU A 168 -20.91 -3.06 3.57
N ILE A 169 -21.25 -4.32 3.25
CA ILE A 169 -20.91 -4.92 1.95
C ILE A 169 -21.50 -4.10 0.81
N ARG A 170 -22.79 -3.76 0.89
CA ARG A 170 -23.47 -3.03 -0.18
C ARG A 170 -22.84 -1.65 -0.42
N GLU A 171 -22.49 -0.94 0.64
CA GLU A 171 -21.88 0.38 0.57
C GLU A 171 -20.44 0.31 0.08
N ALA A 172 -19.65 -0.64 0.58
CA ALA A 172 -18.28 -0.87 0.12
C ALA A 172 -18.22 -1.29 -1.37
N GLU A 173 -19.08 -2.22 -1.78
CA GLU A 173 -19.20 -2.63 -3.19
C GLU A 173 -19.62 -1.46 -4.07
N ARG A 174 -20.59 -0.64 -3.62
CA ARG A 174 -20.99 0.57 -4.35
C ARG A 174 -19.81 1.52 -4.53
N ALA A 175 -19.10 1.85 -3.45
CA ALA A 175 -17.95 2.75 -3.50
C ALA A 175 -16.85 2.24 -4.47
N TYR A 176 -16.58 0.94 -4.45
CA TYR A 176 -15.64 0.30 -5.36
C TYR A 176 -16.10 0.39 -6.83
N HIS A 177 -17.39 0.15 -7.10
CA HIS A 177 -17.94 0.29 -8.46
C HIS A 177 -17.99 1.75 -8.94
N ASP A 178 -18.25 2.70 -8.05
CA ASP A 178 -18.23 4.14 -8.35
C ASP A 178 -16.80 4.59 -8.72
N GLU A 179 -15.78 4.09 -8.01
CA GLU A 179 -14.38 4.36 -8.36
C GLU A 179 -14.00 3.74 -9.72
N ILE A 180 -14.45 2.53 -10.03
CA ILE A 180 -14.27 1.92 -11.37
C ILE A 180 -14.91 2.79 -12.45
N GLN A 181 -16.13 3.29 -12.23
CA GLN A 181 -16.81 4.17 -13.18
C GLN A 181 -16.07 5.48 -13.39
N HIS A 182 -15.57 6.07 -12.30
CA HIS A 182 -14.77 7.28 -12.35
C HIS A 182 -13.51 7.07 -13.19
N VAL A 183 -12.77 6.00 -12.91
CA VAL A 183 -11.54 5.64 -13.64
C VAL A 183 -11.81 5.36 -15.12
N ALA A 184 -12.84 4.58 -15.45
CA ALA A 184 -13.22 4.35 -16.84
C ALA A 184 -13.56 5.67 -17.56
N GLY A 185 -14.21 6.62 -16.84
CA GLY A 185 -14.46 7.96 -17.35
C GLY A 185 -13.19 8.78 -17.60
N LEU A 186 -12.17 8.67 -16.74
CA LEU A 186 -10.87 9.32 -16.96
C LEU A 186 -10.16 8.80 -18.21
N ILE A 187 -10.21 7.48 -18.42
CA ILE A 187 -9.64 6.85 -19.63
C ILE A 187 -10.36 7.37 -20.87
N VAL A 188 -11.69 7.32 -20.90
CA VAL A 188 -12.49 7.76 -22.06
C VAL A 188 -12.26 9.25 -22.38
N LYS A 189 -12.11 10.10 -21.36
CA LYS A 189 -11.83 11.54 -21.54
C LYS A 189 -10.48 11.84 -22.21
N ARG A 190 -9.53 10.90 -22.16
CA ARG A 190 -8.21 11.04 -22.81
C ARG A 190 -8.16 10.41 -24.20
N LEU A 191 -9.26 9.84 -24.68
CA LEU A 191 -9.34 9.32 -26.06
C LEU A 191 -9.55 10.48 -27.04
N PRO A 192 -8.96 10.42 -28.26
CA PRO A 192 -8.24 9.28 -28.84
C PRO A 192 -6.73 9.22 -28.51
N ASP A 193 -6.17 10.22 -27.83
CA ASP A 193 -4.72 10.35 -27.61
C ASP A 193 -4.16 9.22 -26.72
N LEU A 194 -4.93 8.78 -25.74
CA LEU A 194 -4.59 7.66 -24.87
C LEU A 194 -4.75 6.33 -25.61
N ARG A 195 -3.65 5.58 -25.78
CA ARG A 195 -3.66 4.31 -26.50
C ARG A 195 -3.08 3.14 -25.73
N LEU A 196 -2.38 3.39 -24.63
CA LEU A 196 -1.79 2.39 -23.75
C LEU A 196 -2.26 2.59 -22.30
N VAL A 197 -2.78 1.54 -21.70
CA VAL A 197 -3.05 1.46 -20.26
C VAL A 197 -2.10 0.44 -19.64
N ILE A 198 -1.41 0.85 -18.59
CA ILE A 198 -0.47 0.02 -17.84
C ILE A 198 -1.03 -0.16 -16.44
N VAL A 199 -1.21 -1.40 -16.03
CA VAL A 199 -1.67 -1.76 -14.69
C VAL A 199 -0.54 -2.48 -13.98
N ALA A 200 -0.11 -1.90 -12.86
CA ALA A 200 0.86 -2.47 -11.96
C ALA A 200 0.31 -2.55 -10.54
N GLY A 201 1.00 -3.34 -9.72
CA GLY A 201 0.53 -3.65 -8.38
C GLY A 201 1.08 -4.99 -7.92
N PRO A 202 1.27 -5.17 -6.61
CA PRO A 202 1.85 -6.38 -6.07
C PRO A 202 0.94 -7.62 -6.21
N SER A 203 1.43 -8.78 -5.81
CA SER A 203 0.63 -10.02 -5.82
C SER A 203 -0.57 -9.89 -4.87
N SER A 204 -1.75 -10.33 -5.32
CA SER A 204 -3.02 -10.25 -4.57
C SER A 204 -3.53 -8.84 -4.22
N SER A 205 -3.07 -7.80 -4.94
CA SER A 205 -3.60 -6.42 -4.83
C SER A 205 -5.00 -6.24 -5.42
N GLY A 206 -5.40 -7.08 -6.38
CA GLY A 206 -6.70 -7.00 -7.06
C GLY A 206 -6.65 -6.50 -8.50
N LYS A 207 -5.46 -6.47 -9.14
CA LYS A 207 -5.26 -6.02 -10.54
C LYS A 207 -6.26 -6.64 -11.51
N THR A 208 -6.19 -7.95 -11.73
CA THR A 208 -6.99 -8.66 -12.73
C THR A 208 -8.50 -8.42 -12.55
N THR A 209 -9.00 -8.46 -11.32
CA THR A 209 -10.42 -8.18 -11.02
C THR A 209 -10.81 -6.76 -11.38
N THR A 210 -10.00 -5.79 -10.95
CA THR A 210 -10.27 -4.36 -11.19
C THR A 210 -10.17 -4.02 -12.67
N THR A 211 -9.13 -4.50 -13.35
CA THR A 211 -8.92 -4.31 -14.79
C THR A 211 -10.04 -4.94 -15.61
N THR A 212 -10.54 -6.12 -15.22
CA THR A 212 -11.68 -6.77 -15.88
C THR A 212 -12.94 -5.90 -15.76
N LYS A 213 -13.24 -5.39 -14.57
CA LYS A 213 -14.41 -4.53 -14.35
C LYS A 213 -14.28 -3.18 -15.07
N ILE A 214 -13.08 -2.59 -15.16
CA ILE A 214 -12.84 -1.40 -15.98
C ILE A 214 -13.10 -1.73 -17.46
N SER A 215 -12.62 -2.87 -17.95
CA SER A 215 -12.87 -3.34 -19.32
C SER A 215 -14.37 -3.46 -19.62
N GLU A 216 -15.17 -4.00 -18.69
CA GLU A 216 -16.63 -4.05 -18.82
C GLU A 216 -17.25 -2.64 -18.95
N ARG A 217 -16.78 -1.67 -18.17
CA ARG A 217 -17.26 -0.27 -18.23
C ARG A 217 -16.82 0.47 -19.50
N LEU A 218 -15.68 0.11 -20.07
CA LEU A 218 -15.23 0.63 -21.36
C LEU A 218 -16.04 0.02 -22.51
N LYS A 219 -16.33 -1.30 -22.44
CA LYS A 219 -17.16 -1.99 -23.44
C LYS A 219 -18.55 -1.39 -23.54
N ALA A 220 -19.17 -1.06 -22.40
CA ALA A 220 -20.44 -0.36 -22.35
C ALA A 220 -20.42 1.03 -23.03
N ARG A 221 -19.22 1.60 -23.26
CA ARG A 221 -18.99 2.87 -23.95
C ARG A 221 -18.36 2.70 -25.35
N GLY A 222 -18.36 1.48 -25.89
CA GLY A 222 -17.88 1.18 -27.24
C GLY A 222 -16.36 1.03 -27.39
N HIS A 223 -15.62 0.89 -26.29
CA HIS A 223 -14.17 0.69 -26.27
C HIS A 223 -13.80 -0.64 -25.61
N SER A 224 -12.64 -1.20 -25.90
CA SER A 224 -12.19 -2.43 -25.24
C SER A 224 -10.69 -2.46 -25.01
N PHE A 225 -10.27 -3.15 -23.96
CA PHE A 225 -8.86 -3.46 -23.78
C PHE A 225 -8.43 -4.66 -24.63
N LEU A 226 -7.27 -4.52 -25.26
CA LEU A 226 -6.53 -5.62 -25.86
C LEU A 226 -5.29 -5.93 -24.99
N LEU A 227 -5.30 -7.07 -24.31
CA LEU A 227 -4.22 -7.47 -23.40
C LEU A 227 -2.97 -7.93 -24.19
N MET A 228 -1.85 -7.26 -23.97
CA MET A 228 -0.53 -7.70 -24.39
C MET A 228 0.10 -8.53 -23.26
N ASN A 229 0.18 -9.85 -23.45
CA ASN A 229 0.80 -10.72 -22.45
C ASN A 229 2.32 -10.59 -22.50
N LEU A 230 2.91 -9.99 -21.47
CA LEU A 230 4.36 -9.77 -21.40
C LEU A 230 5.16 -11.03 -21.08
N ASP A 231 4.53 -12.09 -20.57
CA ASP A 231 5.20 -13.38 -20.35
C ASP A 231 5.81 -13.95 -21.64
N ASN A 232 5.22 -13.60 -22.79
CA ASN A 232 5.75 -13.99 -24.09
C ASN A 232 7.10 -13.35 -24.44
N TYR A 233 7.51 -12.31 -23.70
CA TYR A 233 8.74 -11.55 -23.93
C TYR A 233 9.86 -11.91 -22.96
N PHE A 234 9.72 -12.97 -22.16
CA PHE A 234 10.86 -13.53 -21.43
C PHE A 234 12.01 -13.86 -22.39
N LYS A 235 13.23 -13.69 -21.89
CA LYS A 235 14.46 -14.12 -22.56
C LYS A 235 14.58 -15.64 -22.49
N GLU A 236 15.38 -16.21 -23.39
CA GLU A 236 15.79 -17.60 -23.30
C GLU A 236 16.44 -17.91 -21.95
N LEU A 237 16.27 -19.13 -21.42
CA LEU A 237 16.85 -19.56 -20.15
C LEU A 237 18.36 -19.30 -20.05
N SER A 238 19.10 -19.42 -21.15
CA SER A 238 20.55 -19.15 -21.18
C SER A 238 20.90 -17.69 -20.89
N HIS A 239 19.98 -16.76 -21.11
CA HIS A 239 20.14 -15.32 -20.89
C HIS A 239 19.30 -14.80 -19.71
N GLN A 240 18.64 -15.70 -18.99
CA GLN A 240 17.80 -15.36 -17.85
C GLN A 240 18.68 -14.97 -16.65
N PRO A 241 18.40 -13.84 -15.96
CA PRO A 241 19.13 -13.48 -14.75
C PRO A 241 18.97 -14.55 -13.66
N LYS A 242 19.99 -14.67 -12.82
CA LYS A 242 20.01 -15.56 -11.66
C LYS A 242 20.14 -14.75 -10.38
N ASP A 243 19.55 -15.26 -9.31
CA ASP A 243 19.64 -14.66 -7.99
C ASP A 243 20.94 -15.03 -7.25
N GLU A 244 21.05 -14.60 -6.00
CA GLU A 244 22.21 -14.84 -5.13
C GLU A 244 22.45 -16.33 -4.78
N TYR A 245 21.49 -17.20 -5.09
CA TYR A 245 21.56 -18.64 -4.88
C TYR A 245 21.77 -19.42 -6.19
N GLY A 246 21.82 -18.72 -7.33
CA GLY A 246 22.02 -19.30 -8.65
C GLY A 246 20.74 -19.81 -9.31
N ASP A 247 19.57 -19.52 -8.73
CA ASP A 247 18.25 -19.84 -9.28
C ASP A 247 17.80 -18.75 -10.25
N TYR A 248 17.00 -19.10 -11.27
CA TYR A 248 16.50 -18.14 -12.25
C TYR A 248 15.51 -17.16 -11.62
N ASP A 249 15.78 -15.85 -11.77
CA ASP A 249 14.95 -14.78 -11.23
C ASP A 249 14.05 -14.18 -12.32
N PHE A 250 12.83 -14.71 -12.44
CA PHE A 250 11.81 -14.19 -13.37
C PHE A 250 11.14 -12.89 -12.90
N GLU A 251 11.47 -12.42 -11.70
CA GLU A 251 10.88 -11.22 -11.09
C GLU A 251 11.76 -9.97 -11.30
N MET A 252 12.87 -10.08 -12.03
CA MET A 252 13.65 -8.91 -12.45
C MET A 252 13.14 -8.35 -13.78
N PRO A 253 13.06 -7.01 -13.95
CA PRO A 253 12.79 -6.42 -15.27
C PRO A 253 13.74 -6.93 -16.37
N ALA A 254 14.99 -7.26 -16.01
CA ALA A 254 16.00 -7.80 -16.92
C ALA A 254 15.69 -9.20 -17.48
N ALA A 255 14.74 -9.93 -16.88
CA ALA A 255 14.20 -11.18 -17.40
C ALA A 255 13.43 -10.98 -18.71
N LEU A 256 12.86 -9.80 -18.90
CA LEU A 256 12.12 -9.43 -20.09
C LEU A 256 13.05 -8.83 -21.14
N ASP A 257 12.71 -9.06 -22.39
CA ASP A 257 13.32 -8.40 -23.55
C ASP A 257 12.69 -7.03 -23.75
N LEU A 258 13.21 -6.06 -22.99
CA LEU A 258 12.72 -4.69 -22.96
C LEU A 258 12.81 -4.00 -24.32
N ASP A 259 13.82 -4.34 -25.11
CA ASP A 259 14.04 -3.72 -26.43
C ASP A 259 12.95 -4.15 -27.41
N LEU A 260 12.68 -5.46 -27.49
CA LEU A 260 11.59 -5.98 -28.30
C LEU A 260 10.22 -5.48 -27.83
N ILE A 261 10.01 -5.35 -26.52
CA ILE A 261 8.77 -4.76 -25.97
C ILE A 261 8.61 -3.32 -26.46
N ASN A 262 9.63 -2.47 -26.33
CA ASN A 262 9.53 -1.07 -26.76
C ASN A 262 9.30 -0.94 -28.28
N GLU A 263 9.98 -1.75 -29.08
CA GLU A 263 9.76 -1.82 -30.53
C GLU A 263 8.29 -2.15 -30.84
N HIS A 264 7.79 -3.24 -30.25
CA HIS A 264 6.42 -3.70 -30.47
C HIS A 264 5.37 -2.71 -29.96
N LEU A 265 5.61 -2.04 -28.83
CA LEU A 265 4.73 -0.98 -28.35
C LEU A 265 4.67 0.17 -29.34
N GLY A 266 5.82 0.63 -29.87
CA GLY A 266 5.86 1.67 -30.89
C GLY A 266 5.06 1.28 -32.14
N LEU A 267 5.30 0.07 -32.69
CA LEU A 267 4.57 -0.43 -33.86
C LEU A 267 3.06 -0.52 -33.62
N LEU A 268 2.63 -1.03 -32.46
CA LEU A 268 1.21 -1.13 -32.13
C LEU A 268 0.55 0.24 -31.94
N LEU A 269 1.26 1.19 -31.33
CA LEU A 269 0.81 2.57 -31.21
C LEU A 269 0.88 3.33 -32.54
N ASP A 270 1.61 2.86 -33.54
CA ASP A 270 1.51 3.33 -34.92
C ASP A 270 0.36 2.66 -35.71
N GLY A 271 -0.36 1.70 -35.10
CA GLY A 271 -1.42 0.92 -35.76
C GLY A 271 -0.92 -0.20 -36.68
N LYS A 272 0.39 -0.50 -36.64
CA LYS A 272 1.04 -1.58 -37.39
C LYS A 272 0.89 -2.91 -36.63
N PRO A 273 0.66 -4.04 -37.33
CA PRO A 273 0.69 -5.36 -36.71
C PRO A 273 2.11 -5.76 -36.28
N ILE A 274 2.20 -6.62 -35.28
CA ILE A 274 3.45 -7.24 -34.83
C ILE A 274 3.36 -8.76 -34.92
N ARG A 275 4.53 -9.42 -34.91
CA ARG A 275 4.67 -10.86 -34.70
C ARG A 275 5.02 -11.10 -33.24
N MET A 276 4.01 -11.26 -32.39
CA MET A 276 4.21 -11.49 -30.96
C MET A 276 4.89 -12.85 -30.74
N PRO A 277 6.01 -12.91 -29.99
CA PRO A 277 6.62 -14.17 -29.62
C PRO A 277 5.67 -15.03 -28.77
N LEU A 278 5.97 -16.32 -28.68
CA LEU A 278 5.32 -17.25 -27.77
C LEU A 278 6.39 -17.85 -26.86
N TYR A 279 6.25 -17.69 -25.55
CA TYR A 279 7.22 -18.24 -24.60
C TYR A 279 6.68 -19.52 -23.98
N ASN A 280 7.51 -20.56 -23.97
CA ASN A 280 7.15 -21.85 -23.40
C ASN A 280 7.93 -22.10 -22.12
N PHE A 281 7.24 -22.04 -20.98
CA PHE A 281 7.84 -22.24 -19.66
C PHE A 281 8.36 -23.67 -19.41
N LYS A 282 7.93 -24.67 -20.20
CA LYS A 282 8.43 -26.05 -20.07
C LYS A 282 9.78 -26.23 -20.74
N THR A 283 9.98 -25.62 -21.90
CA THR A 283 11.26 -25.65 -22.63
C THR A 283 12.19 -24.51 -22.20
N GLY A 284 11.62 -23.44 -21.61
CA GLY A 284 12.34 -22.27 -21.14
C GLY A 284 12.88 -21.41 -22.27
N GLY A 285 12.12 -21.30 -23.35
CA GLY A 285 12.53 -20.56 -24.54
C GLY A 285 11.35 -20.09 -25.38
N ARG A 286 11.65 -19.25 -26.37
CA ARG A 286 10.68 -18.79 -27.36
C ARG A 286 10.46 -19.86 -28.43
N GLU A 287 9.21 -20.03 -28.81
CA GLU A 287 8.85 -20.87 -29.94
C GLU A 287 9.30 -20.19 -31.25
N LYS A 288 9.56 -21.00 -32.28
CA LYS A 288 9.83 -20.48 -33.63
C LYS A 288 8.59 -19.82 -34.25
N GLU A 289 7.42 -20.30 -33.84
CA GLU A 289 6.14 -19.74 -34.26
C GLU A 289 5.83 -18.45 -33.49
N THR A 290 5.22 -17.50 -34.19
CA THR A 290 4.76 -16.23 -33.63
C THR A 290 3.28 -16.05 -33.90
N ARG A 291 2.63 -15.24 -33.08
CA ARG A 291 1.22 -14.89 -33.26
C ARG A 291 1.09 -13.48 -33.80
N GLU A 292 0.33 -13.31 -34.87
CA GLU A 292 -0.02 -11.96 -35.34
C GLU A 292 -0.85 -11.24 -34.28
N PHE A 293 -0.46 -10.01 -33.95
CA PHE A 293 -1.13 -9.20 -32.94
C PHE A 293 -1.20 -7.75 -33.44
N ARG A 294 -2.38 -7.15 -33.38
CA ARG A 294 -2.64 -5.78 -33.87
C ARG A 294 -3.72 -5.13 -33.02
N LEU A 295 -3.56 -3.84 -32.75
CA LEU A 295 -4.59 -3.03 -32.10
C LEU A 295 -5.65 -2.62 -33.14
N LYS A 296 -6.92 -2.94 -32.89
CA LYS A 296 -8.03 -2.54 -33.77
C LYS A 296 -8.57 -1.16 -33.39
N ASP A 297 -9.42 -0.61 -34.25
CA ASP A 297 -10.17 0.61 -33.96
C ASP A 297 -10.96 0.46 -32.66
N LYS A 298 -10.91 1.51 -31.83
CA LYS A 298 -11.54 1.58 -30.50
C LYS A 298 -10.99 0.62 -29.44
N GLU A 299 -9.95 -0.17 -29.77
CA GLU A 299 -9.19 -0.91 -28.77
C GLU A 299 -8.09 -0.04 -28.15
N ILE A 300 -7.87 -0.25 -26.86
CA ILE A 300 -6.79 0.37 -26.09
C ILE A 300 -5.86 -0.76 -25.66
N LEU A 301 -4.55 -0.60 -25.89
CA LEU A 301 -3.58 -1.61 -25.50
C LEU A 301 -3.49 -1.67 -23.97
N LEU A 302 -3.49 -2.87 -23.42
CA LEU A 302 -3.41 -3.10 -21.98
C LEU A 302 -2.18 -3.94 -21.64
N ILE A 303 -1.38 -3.46 -20.70
CA ILE A 303 -0.31 -4.21 -20.04
C ILE A 303 -0.71 -4.42 -18.58
N ASP A 304 -0.87 -5.66 -18.14
CA ASP A 304 -1.01 -6.02 -16.72
C ASP A 304 0.28 -6.75 -16.30
N SER A 305 1.19 -6.03 -15.64
CA SER A 305 2.53 -6.54 -15.33
C SER A 305 3.06 -6.01 -14.00
N LEU A 306 3.83 -6.84 -13.31
CA LEU A 306 4.59 -6.44 -12.12
C LEU A 306 5.60 -5.32 -12.46
N HIS A 307 6.16 -5.35 -13.67
CA HIS A 307 7.20 -4.39 -14.12
C HIS A 307 6.65 -3.29 -15.02
N GLY A 308 5.33 -3.14 -15.14
CA GLY A 308 4.73 -2.14 -16.03
C GLY A 308 5.18 -0.70 -15.74
N LEU A 309 5.55 -0.40 -14.48
CA LEU A 309 6.04 0.93 -14.07
C LEU A 309 7.55 1.12 -14.21
N TYR A 310 8.29 0.07 -14.60
CA TYR A 310 9.72 0.20 -14.84
C TYR A 310 9.94 1.11 -16.05
N GLU A 311 10.75 2.16 -15.90
CA GLU A 311 10.95 3.19 -16.93
C GLU A 311 11.38 2.59 -18.27
N GLY A 312 12.31 1.63 -18.23
CA GLY A 312 12.78 0.92 -19.42
C GLY A 312 11.69 0.18 -20.20
N MET A 313 10.51 -0.08 -19.62
CA MET A 313 9.38 -0.72 -20.30
C MET A 313 8.71 0.19 -21.34
N THR A 314 8.72 1.51 -21.10
CA THR A 314 7.95 2.46 -21.92
C THR A 314 8.76 3.68 -22.35
N ARG A 315 10.08 3.55 -22.41
CA ARG A 315 11.02 4.63 -22.74
C ARG A 315 10.73 5.33 -24.07
N ASN A 316 10.19 4.61 -25.05
CA ASN A 316 9.87 5.15 -26.38
C ASN A 316 8.40 5.60 -26.53
N ILE A 317 7.63 5.58 -25.44
CA ILE A 317 6.19 5.88 -25.48
C ILE A 317 5.96 7.27 -24.89
N ALA A 318 5.30 8.13 -25.67
CA ALA A 318 4.93 9.46 -25.24
C ALA A 318 4.06 9.40 -23.96
N PRO A 319 4.36 10.19 -22.90
CA PRO A 319 3.61 10.14 -21.64
C PRO A 319 2.10 10.34 -21.80
N GLU A 320 1.68 11.21 -22.72
CA GLU A 320 0.28 11.50 -23.03
C GLU A 320 -0.47 10.31 -23.63
N SER A 321 0.22 9.43 -24.35
CA SER A 321 -0.34 8.22 -24.95
C SER A 321 -0.48 7.06 -23.97
N ALA A 322 0.03 7.20 -22.75
CA ALA A 322 -0.01 6.18 -21.72
C ALA A 322 -0.79 6.64 -20.46
N PHE A 323 -1.49 5.69 -19.84
CA PHE A 323 -2.10 5.88 -18.52
C PHE A 323 -1.65 4.75 -17.59
N ARG A 324 -0.97 5.12 -16.51
CA ARG A 324 -0.37 4.22 -15.52
C ARG A 324 -1.26 4.11 -14.29
N PHE A 325 -1.69 2.90 -13.99
CA PHE A 325 -2.43 2.53 -12.80
C PHE A 325 -1.54 1.77 -11.83
N TYR A 326 -1.60 2.16 -10.56
CA TYR A 326 -1.15 1.34 -9.46
C TYR A 326 -2.34 0.85 -8.64
N ILE A 327 -2.45 -0.46 -8.47
CA ILE A 327 -3.52 -1.09 -7.69
C ILE A 327 -2.90 -1.73 -6.46
N GLU A 328 -3.40 -1.36 -5.28
CA GLU A 328 -2.95 -1.91 -3.99
C GLU A 328 -4.14 -2.13 -3.05
N ALA A 329 -4.02 -3.12 -2.16
CA ALA A 329 -5.00 -3.42 -1.13
C ALA A 329 -4.79 -2.50 0.10
N LEU A 330 -5.00 -1.19 -0.08
CA LEU A 330 -4.76 -0.12 0.90
C LEU A 330 -5.70 -0.19 2.12
N CYS A 331 -5.56 -1.25 2.91
CA CYS A 331 -6.36 -1.49 4.10
C CYS A 331 -6.12 -0.37 5.13
N GLN A 332 -7.17 0.37 5.50
CA GLN A 332 -7.12 1.42 6.51
C GLN A 332 -8.00 1.05 7.71
N ILE A 333 -7.69 -0.11 8.30
CA ILE A 333 -8.36 -0.63 9.50
C ILE A 333 -7.32 -0.73 10.60
N LYS A 334 -7.67 -0.25 11.80
CA LYS A 334 -6.84 -0.37 12.99
C LYS A 334 -7.13 -1.65 13.76
N ASP A 335 -6.08 -2.30 14.26
CA ASP A 335 -6.17 -3.43 15.16
C ASP A 335 -6.55 -2.99 16.59
N ASP A 336 -6.56 -3.96 17.51
CA ASP A 336 -6.92 -3.75 18.92
C ASP A 336 -5.90 -2.85 19.66
N ASP A 337 -4.68 -2.71 19.13
CA ASP A 337 -3.62 -1.85 19.66
C ASP A 337 -3.70 -0.41 19.09
N GLY A 338 -4.69 -0.13 18.22
CA GLY A 338 -4.86 1.17 17.57
C GLY A 338 -3.95 1.39 16.36
N GLU A 339 -3.24 0.36 15.94
CA GLU A 339 -2.27 0.38 14.85
C GLU A 339 -2.89 -0.07 13.52
N PHE A 340 -2.44 0.47 12.40
CA PHE A 340 -2.98 0.03 11.11
C PHE A 340 -2.55 -1.39 10.74
N VAL A 341 -3.52 -2.18 10.30
CA VAL A 341 -3.27 -3.48 9.66
C VAL A 341 -2.45 -3.25 8.39
N ARG A 342 -1.32 -3.94 8.26
CA ARG A 342 -0.44 -3.82 7.09
C ARG A 342 -1.17 -4.30 5.84
N TRP A 343 -1.10 -3.55 4.75
CA TRP A 343 -1.72 -3.90 3.47
C TRP A 343 -1.18 -5.23 2.92
N ALA A 344 0.12 -5.46 3.14
CA ALA A 344 0.78 -6.71 2.83
C ALA A 344 0.13 -7.91 3.55
N ASP A 345 -0.33 -7.76 4.79
CA ASP A 345 -0.96 -8.85 5.54
C ASP A 345 -2.31 -9.23 4.93
N LEU A 346 -3.12 -8.24 4.51
CA LEU A 346 -4.37 -8.50 3.76
C LEU A 346 -4.09 -9.23 2.43
N ARG A 347 -3.05 -8.81 1.69
CA ARG A 347 -2.66 -9.48 0.45
C ARG A 347 -2.17 -10.90 0.67
N MET A 348 -1.42 -11.14 1.74
CA MET A 348 -0.99 -12.48 2.14
C MET A 348 -2.20 -13.36 2.41
N MET A 349 -3.18 -12.88 3.18
CA MET A 349 -4.43 -13.61 3.44
C MET A 349 -5.21 -13.93 2.15
N ARG A 350 -5.35 -12.95 1.24
CA ARG A 350 -5.93 -13.18 -0.10
C ARG A 350 -5.20 -14.28 -0.86
N ARG A 351 -3.87 -14.25 -0.83
CA ARG A 351 -3.01 -15.24 -1.51
C ARG A 351 -3.18 -16.63 -0.90
N MET A 352 -3.19 -16.76 0.42
CA MET A 352 -3.40 -18.03 1.13
C MET A 352 -4.74 -18.67 0.75
N VAL A 353 -5.83 -17.90 0.77
CA VAL A 353 -7.17 -18.40 0.39
C VAL A 353 -7.21 -18.82 -1.08
N ARG A 354 -6.67 -17.99 -1.97
CA ARG A 354 -6.62 -18.28 -3.41
C ARG A 354 -5.80 -19.53 -3.71
N ASP A 355 -4.58 -19.61 -3.19
CA ASP A 355 -3.65 -20.71 -3.48
C ASP A 355 -4.14 -22.03 -2.87
N SER A 356 -4.78 -21.98 -1.69
CA SER A 356 -5.42 -23.16 -1.08
C SER A 356 -6.57 -23.71 -1.95
N TRP A 357 -7.42 -22.84 -2.49
CA TRP A 357 -8.55 -23.28 -3.32
C TRP A 357 -8.17 -23.70 -4.73
N HIS A 358 -7.31 -22.93 -5.39
CA HIS A 358 -7.05 -23.12 -6.82
C HIS A 358 -5.83 -24.00 -7.09
N ARG A 359 -4.89 -24.11 -6.13
CA ARG A 359 -3.58 -24.73 -6.36
C ARG A 359 -3.23 -25.85 -5.37
N SER A 360 -4.12 -26.18 -4.44
CA SER A 360 -3.89 -27.20 -3.39
C SER A 360 -2.65 -26.93 -2.53
N TYR A 361 -2.23 -25.66 -2.42
CA TYR A 361 -1.15 -25.26 -1.52
C TYR A 361 -1.65 -25.17 -0.08
N ASP A 362 -0.84 -25.64 0.86
CA ASP A 362 -1.04 -25.35 2.28
C ASP A 362 -0.80 -23.84 2.51
N PRO A 363 -1.73 -23.11 3.16
CA PRO A 363 -1.52 -21.72 3.57
C PRO A 363 -0.18 -21.46 4.27
N ALA A 364 0.36 -22.42 5.03
CA ALA A 364 1.68 -22.30 5.66
C ALA A 364 2.82 -22.13 4.64
N MET A 365 2.73 -22.80 3.49
CA MET A 365 3.70 -22.67 2.40
C MET A 365 3.65 -21.27 1.78
N THR A 366 2.46 -20.66 1.66
CA THR A 366 2.34 -19.28 1.18
C THR A 366 3.03 -18.30 2.11
N VAL A 367 2.88 -18.47 3.43
CA VAL A 367 3.56 -17.64 4.43
C VAL A 367 5.08 -17.82 4.33
N GLY A 368 5.55 -19.06 4.21
CA GLY A 368 6.99 -19.36 4.05
C GLY A 368 7.64 -18.63 2.87
N HIS A 369 6.93 -18.50 1.74
CA HIS A 369 7.43 -17.80 0.55
C HIS A 369 7.13 -16.29 0.52
N TRP A 370 6.41 -15.74 1.51
CA TRP A 370 5.94 -14.35 1.47
C TRP A 370 7.07 -13.33 1.39
N HIS A 371 8.21 -13.61 2.03
CA HIS A 371 9.36 -12.71 2.06
C HIS A 371 9.99 -12.49 0.66
N TYR A 372 10.07 -13.52 -0.19
CA TYR A 372 10.53 -13.37 -1.59
C TYR A 372 9.64 -12.41 -2.38
N VAL A 373 8.34 -12.58 -2.23
CA VAL A 373 7.33 -11.73 -2.88
C VAL A 373 7.50 -10.29 -2.40
N ARG A 374 7.67 -10.07 -1.09
CA ARG A 374 7.90 -8.73 -0.52
C ARG A 374 9.22 -8.10 -0.99
N LYS A 375 10.31 -8.87 -1.08
CA LYS A 375 11.62 -8.40 -1.58
C LYS A 375 11.51 -7.88 -3.01
N SER A 376 10.86 -8.63 -3.90
CA SER A 376 10.59 -8.20 -5.29
C SER A 376 9.73 -6.92 -5.33
N GLU A 377 8.63 -6.89 -4.58
CA GLU A 377 7.73 -5.72 -4.53
C GLU A 377 8.43 -4.44 -4.10
N LEU A 378 9.24 -4.51 -3.04
CA LEU A 378 9.98 -3.35 -2.51
C LEU A 378 11.04 -2.85 -3.48
N ARG A 379 11.63 -3.73 -4.30
CA ARG A 379 12.69 -3.38 -5.24
C ARG A 379 12.17 -2.88 -6.58
N TYR A 380 11.09 -3.47 -7.09
CA TYR A 380 10.68 -3.27 -8.48
C TYR A 380 9.31 -2.64 -8.66
N ILE A 381 8.53 -2.45 -7.59
CA ILE A 381 7.17 -1.87 -7.68
C ILE A 381 7.06 -0.60 -6.85
N VAL A 382 7.37 -0.68 -5.55
CA VAL A 382 7.20 0.43 -4.60
C VAL A 382 7.90 1.72 -5.04
N PRO A 383 9.14 1.69 -5.58
CA PRO A 383 9.83 2.91 -5.99
C PRO A 383 9.10 3.73 -7.06
N TYR A 384 8.28 3.05 -7.87
CA TYR A 384 7.61 3.65 -9.02
C TYR A 384 6.15 4.04 -8.73
N ILE A 385 5.65 3.88 -7.51
CA ILE A 385 4.25 4.23 -7.17
C ILE A 385 3.96 5.71 -7.44
N GLN A 386 4.94 6.59 -7.25
CA GLN A 386 4.74 8.03 -7.43
C GLN A 386 4.69 8.48 -8.90
N SER A 387 5.09 7.62 -9.86
CA SER A 387 5.08 7.94 -11.29
C SER A 387 3.76 7.60 -11.99
N VAL A 388 2.75 7.15 -11.25
CA VAL A 388 1.47 6.71 -11.83
C VAL A 388 0.44 7.83 -11.93
N ASP A 389 -0.43 7.74 -12.94
CA ASP A 389 -1.55 8.65 -13.14
C ASP A 389 -2.66 8.45 -12.10
N TYR A 390 -2.86 7.20 -11.65
CA TYR A 390 -3.92 6.88 -10.69
C TYR A 390 -3.55 5.71 -9.77
N ILE A 391 -3.87 5.88 -8.48
CA ILE A 391 -3.74 4.83 -7.46
C ILE A 391 -5.13 4.36 -7.05
N PHE A 392 -5.41 3.08 -7.26
CA PHE A 392 -6.70 2.46 -6.98
C PHE A 392 -6.62 1.59 -5.72
N ASN A 393 -7.55 1.79 -4.78
CA ASN A 393 -7.67 0.92 -3.62
C ASN A 393 -8.44 -0.35 -3.98
N GLY A 394 -7.73 -1.46 -4.11
CA GLY A 394 -8.32 -2.77 -4.35
C GLY A 394 -8.91 -3.42 -3.11
N SER A 395 -8.72 -2.88 -1.90
CA SER A 395 -9.23 -3.47 -0.65
C SER A 395 -10.67 -3.07 -0.33
N LEU A 396 -11.40 -4.00 0.27
CA LEU A 396 -12.74 -3.79 0.82
C LEU A 396 -12.71 -4.05 2.33
N PRO A 397 -13.40 -3.22 3.15
CA PRO A 397 -13.27 -3.24 4.61
C PRO A 397 -13.71 -4.57 5.25
N TYR A 398 -14.60 -5.31 4.60
CA TYR A 398 -15.10 -6.60 5.07
C TYR A 398 -14.21 -7.79 4.67
N GLU A 399 -13.10 -7.58 3.95
CA GLU A 399 -12.24 -8.69 3.52
C GLU A 399 -11.47 -9.34 4.66
N LEU A 400 -11.00 -8.56 5.65
CA LEU A 400 -10.31 -9.09 6.82
C LEU A 400 -11.15 -10.17 7.55
N PRO A 401 -12.42 -9.91 7.95
CA PRO A 401 -13.23 -10.92 8.61
C PRO A 401 -13.61 -12.09 7.68
N TYR A 402 -13.78 -11.82 6.38
CA TYR A 402 -14.03 -12.85 5.37
C TYR A 402 -12.85 -13.82 5.23
N HIS A 403 -11.63 -13.31 5.02
CA HIS A 403 -10.46 -14.16 4.85
C HIS A 403 -10.11 -14.91 6.15
N ARG A 404 -10.29 -14.28 7.32
CA ARG A 404 -10.11 -14.94 8.61
C ARG A 404 -11.00 -16.17 8.74
N ALA A 405 -12.29 -16.04 8.41
CA ALA A 405 -13.24 -17.15 8.44
C ALA A 405 -12.82 -18.30 7.50
N ARG A 406 -12.26 -17.96 6.34
CA ARG A 406 -11.83 -18.95 5.33
C ARG A 406 -10.51 -19.64 5.66
N LEU A 407 -9.64 -19.01 6.43
CA LEU A 407 -8.37 -19.59 6.86
C LEU A 407 -8.51 -20.47 8.12
N GLY A 408 -9.63 -20.39 8.85
CA GLY A 408 -9.94 -21.31 9.95
C GLY A 408 -9.07 -21.09 11.20
N VAL A 409 -8.67 -19.85 11.49
CA VAL A 409 -7.66 -19.54 12.53
C VAL A 409 -8.13 -19.85 13.97
N ASP A 410 -9.45 -19.94 14.21
CA ASP A 410 -10.01 -20.24 15.54
C ASP A 410 -10.25 -21.73 15.81
N ALA A 411 -10.10 -22.60 14.81
CA ALA A 411 -10.20 -24.04 14.96
C ALA A 411 -9.22 -24.65 13.98
N GLY A 412 -8.04 -25.12 14.43
CA GLY A 412 -6.84 -25.48 13.64
C GLY A 412 -7.03 -26.34 12.38
N HIS A 413 -7.81 -25.86 11.42
CA HIS A 413 -8.42 -26.57 10.32
C HIS A 413 -8.85 -25.52 9.28
N CYS A 414 -8.11 -25.43 8.16
CA CYS A 414 -8.55 -24.67 7.01
C CYS A 414 -9.72 -25.42 6.31
N PRO A 415 -10.97 -24.88 6.29
CA PRO A 415 -12.13 -25.58 5.73
C PRO A 415 -12.01 -25.84 4.22
N ALA A 416 -11.21 -25.01 3.52
CA ALA A 416 -10.90 -25.17 2.10
C ALA A 416 -10.19 -26.50 1.78
N VAL A 417 -9.36 -26.98 2.71
CA VAL A 417 -8.62 -28.24 2.58
C VAL A 417 -9.54 -29.45 2.86
N GLN A 418 -10.44 -29.34 3.83
CA GLN A 418 -11.36 -30.43 4.22
C GLN A 418 -12.47 -30.71 3.18
N ARG A 419 -13.03 -29.68 2.53
CA ARG A 419 -14.09 -29.89 1.52
C ARG A 419 -13.61 -30.73 0.32
N ARG A 420 -12.30 -30.77 0.05
CA ARG A 420 -11.71 -31.66 -0.97
C ARG A 420 -11.37 -33.05 -0.42
N SER A 421 -10.92 -33.18 0.83
CA SER A 421 -10.66 -34.52 1.41
C SER A 421 -11.94 -35.35 1.56
N GLN A 422 -13.09 -34.71 1.79
CA GLN A 422 -14.40 -35.38 1.82
C GLN A 422 -14.93 -35.73 0.42
N LYS A 423 -14.68 -34.90 -0.60
CA LYS A 423 -15.05 -35.22 -1.99
C LYS A 423 -14.18 -36.33 -2.60
N GLY A 424 -12.95 -36.51 -2.13
CA GLY A 424 -12.07 -37.62 -2.53
C GLY A 424 -12.43 -38.99 -1.93
N ARG A 425 -13.40 -39.08 -1.02
CA ARG A 425 -13.83 -40.33 -0.36
C ARG A 425 -15.14 -40.93 -0.89
N ARG A 426 -15.69 -40.41 -2.00
CA ARG A 426 -16.86 -40.99 -2.69
C ARG A 426 -16.50 -41.46 -4.10
N PHE A 427 -15.59 -42.43 -4.19
CA PHE A 427 -15.54 -43.37 -5.32
C PHE A 427 -15.30 -44.75 -4.73
N SER A 428 -16.39 -45.49 -4.52
CA SER A 428 -16.31 -46.94 -4.34
C SER A 428 -16.14 -47.55 -5.73
N PRO A 429 -15.13 -48.41 -5.98
CA PRO A 429 -14.99 -49.04 -7.28
C PRO A 429 -16.09 -50.10 -7.46
N ARG A 430 -16.85 -50.03 -8.57
CA ARG A 430 -17.58 -51.19 -9.10
C ARG A 430 -16.54 -52.15 -9.72
N PRO A 431 -16.73 -53.47 -9.62
CA PRO A 431 -15.84 -54.42 -10.28
C PRO A 431 -16.29 -54.58 -11.74
N THR A 432 -15.42 -54.24 -12.68
CA THR A 432 -15.52 -54.76 -14.05
C THR A 432 -14.12 -55.16 -14.49
N GLY A 433 -13.98 -56.45 -14.79
CA GLY A 433 -12.75 -57.06 -15.24
C GLY A 433 -12.32 -56.54 -16.62
N GLY A 434 -11.03 -56.71 -16.89
CA GLY A 434 -10.41 -56.33 -18.16
C GLY A 434 -8.91 -56.22 -18.02
N THR A 435 -8.22 -57.30 -18.36
CA THR A 435 -6.76 -57.43 -18.49
C THR A 435 -6.20 -56.57 -19.63
N ALA A 436 -5.17 -55.76 -19.38
CA ALA A 436 -4.18 -55.32 -20.40
C ALA A 436 -2.88 -54.76 -19.75
N PRO A 437 -1.74 -54.72 -20.46
CA PRO A 437 -0.43 -55.12 -19.92
C PRO A 437 0.47 -53.98 -19.43
N ARG A 438 1.46 -54.35 -18.58
CA ARG A 438 2.54 -53.50 -18.09
C ARG A 438 3.60 -53.26 -19.18
N LEU A 439 4.08 -52.02 -19.30
CA LEU A 439 5.35 -51.66 -19.94
C LEU A 439 6.24 -50.85 -18.97
N PRO A 440 7.59 -50.91 -19.11
CA PRO A 440 8.52 -50.53 -18.06
C PRO A 440 8.91 -49.05 -18.12
N GLY A 441 8.98 -48.41 -16.95
CA GLY A 441 9.52 -47.04 -16.81
C GLY A 441 11.06 -47.03 -16.66
N PRO A 442 11.75 -45.98 -17.14
CA PRO A 442 13.19 -45.85 -17.00
C PRO A 442 13.58 -45.43 -15.56
N ARG A 443 14.72 -45.97 -15.11
CA ARG A 443 15.30 -45.79 -13.78
C ARG A 443 15.85 -44.36 -13.61
N GLY A 444 15.37 -43.64 -12.60
CA GLY A 444 16.00 -42.42 -12.07
C GLY A 444 16.83 -42.70 -10.81
N PRO A 445 17.87 -41.89 -10.48
CA PRO A 445 18.84 -42.23 -9.45
C PRO A 445 18.32 -41.95 -8.02
N ARG A 446 18.46 -42.99 -7.19
CA ARG A 446 18.61 -43.06 -5.72
C ARG A 446 18.29 -41.79 -4.90
N ARG A 447 17.09 -41.74 -4.32
CA ARG A 447 16.81 -41.00 -3.08
C ARG A 447 17.51 -41.70 -1.91
N ARG A 448 18.44 -41.03 -1.24
CA ARG A 448 18.89 -41.43 0.11
C ARG A 448 17.83 -41.01 1.15
N ARG A 449 17.74 -41.85 2.17
CA ARG A 449 16.75 -41.92 3.24
C ARG A 449 16.52 -40.60 3.97
N ALA A 450 15.26 -40.29 4.24
CA ALA A 450 14.86 -39.64 5.49
C ALA A 450 13.87 -40.59 6.17
N GLU A 451 14.32 -41.18 7.27
CA GLU A 451 13.55 -42.08 8.11
C GLU A 451 12.50 -41.32 8.93
N ARG A 452 11.38 -41.99 9.11
CA ARG A 452 10.40 -41.92 10.20
C ARG A 452 10.69 -40.91 11.33
N PHE A 453 9.78 -39.97 11.53
CA PHE A 453 9.29 -39.64 12.87
C PHE A 453 7.78 -39.45 12.83
N VAL A 454 7.07 -40.39 13.47
CA VAL A 454 5.64 -40.37 13.73
C VAL A 454 5.41 -39.64 15.06
N ALA A 455 4.42 -38.76 15.04
CA ALA A 455 3.61 -38.27 16.16
C ALA A 455 4.21 -38.30 17.58
N SER A 456 4.51 -37.11 18.10
CA SER A 456 4.27 -36.78 19.50
C SER A 456 3.84 -35.32 19.61
N GLY A 457 2.86 -35.05 20.46
CA GLY A 457 2.16 -33.77 20.55
C GLY A 457 3.09 -32.60 20.87
N VAL A 458 2.85 -31.48 20.20
CA VAL A 458 3.47 -30.19 20.54
C VAL A 458 2.36 -29.18 20.81
N HIS A 459 2.26 -28.80 22.08
CA HIS A 459 1.52 -27.63 22.53
C HIS A 459 2.13 -26.37 21.90
N TRP A 460 1.33 -25.60 21.14
CA TRP A 460 1.76 -24.32 20.59
C TRP A 460 1.70 -23.22 21.66
N ARG A 461 2.80 -23.04 22.40
CA ARG A 461 3.13 -21.80 23.12
C ARG A 461 4.45 -21.24 22.58
N GLY A 462 4.38 -20.07 21.92
CA GLY A 462 5.50 -19.16 21.68
C GLY A 462 6.53 -19.58 20.62
N GLY A 463 6.86 -18.66 19.71
CA GLY A 463 8.08 -18.75 18.87
C GLY A 463 7.89 -18.42 17.39
N LEU A 464 7.72 -17.13 17.05
CA LEU A 464 8.21 -16.58 15.78
C LEU A 464 9.31 -15.57 16.12
N SER A 465 10.54 -16.05 16.19
CA SER A 465 11.76 -15.25 16.18
C SER A 465 12.60 -15.79 15.04
N ILE A 466 12.69 -15.02 13.95
CA ILE A 466 13.83 -14.81 13.05
C ILE A 466 13.35 -13.71 12.07
N LEU A 467 13.64 -12.47 12.46
CA LEU A 467 13.57 -11.25 11.67
C LEU A 467 14.91 -10.54 11.94
N MET A 468 15.84 -10.59 11.01
CA MET A 468 16.97 -9.65 10.94
C MET A 468 16.89 -9.00 9.55
N GLY A 469 16.61 -7.72 9.38
CA GLY A 469 16.19 -6.71 10.33
C GLY A 469 15.26 -5.73 9.64
N GLU A 470 14.09 -5.54 10.24
CA GLU A 470 13.41 -4.26 10.40
C GLU A 470 12.40 -4.48 11.52
N MET A 471 12.57 -3.71 12.59
CA MET A 471 12.01 -3.95 13.91
C MET A 471 10.48 -3.78 13.93
N GLN A 472 9.75 -4.78 14.44
CA GLN A 472 8.76 -4.60 15.52
C GLN A 472 8.26 -5.97 16.04
N LYS A 473 8.04 -6.04 17.36
CA LYS A 473 7.70 -7.23 18.17
C LYS A 473 6.49 -8.02 17.64
N PRO A 474 6.38 -9.34 17.94
CA PRO A 474 5.18 -10.13 17.63
C PRO A 474 3.95 -9.50 18.30
N ARG A 475 3.01 -8.96 17.49
CA ARG A 475 1.78 -8.33 17.97
C ARG A 475 0.76 -9.37 18.45
N GLN A 476 -0.03 -9.00 19.46
CA GLN A 476 -1.07 -9.85 20.07
C GLN A 476 -2.15 -10.27 19.05
N LYS A 477 -2.87 -11.36 19.37
CA LYS A 477 -3.95 -11.91 18.54
C LYS A 477 -5.05 -10.87 18.30
N CYS A 478 -5.09 -10.30 17.11
CA CYS A 478 -6.19 -9.47 16.61
C CYS A 478 -7.51 -10.26 16.65
N ARG A 479 -8.47 -9.83 17.46
CA ARG A 479 -9.74 -10.57 17.71
C ARG A 479 -10.84 -10.15 16.74
N ILE A 480 -10.66 -10.34 15.43
CA ILE A 480 -11.69 -9.97 14.44
C ILE A 480 -12.76 -11.04 14.27
N THR A 481 -14.03 -10.76 14.57
CA THR A 481 -15.16 -11.71 14.44
C THR A 481 -15.23 -12.27 13.01
N PRO A 482 -15.22 -13.59 12.83
CA PRO A 482 -15.24 -14.19 11.51
C PRO A 482 -16.61 -14.00 10.87
N TRP A 483 -16.62 -13.92 9.54
CA TRP A 483 -17.85 -13.83 8.76
C TRP A 483 -18.71 -15.10 8.92
N PRO A 484 -20.03 -14.98 9.18
CA PRO A 484 -20.94 -16.13 9.21
C PRO A 484 -21.03 -16.80 7.82
N PRO A 485 -21.11 -18.14 7.74
CA PRO A 485 -20.90 -18.93 6.52
C PRO A 485 -21.74 -18.54 5.30
#